data_AF-Q6FVD6-F1
#
_entry.id   AF-Q6FVD6-F1
#
_cell.length_a   1.000
_cell.length_b   1.000
_cell.length_c   1.000
_cell.angle_alpha   90.00
_cell.angle_beta   90.00
_cell.angle_gamma   90.00
#
_symmetry.space_group_name_H-M   'P 1'
#
loop_
_entity.id
_entity.type
_entity.pdbx_description
1 polymer ?
#
loop_
_entity_poly.entity_id
_entity_poly.type
_entity_poly.pdbx_seq_one_letter_code
_entity_poly.pdbx_strand_id
1 'polypeptide(L)'
;MSKEVAAVIIKYLEGVVAEKAVGEDYLDSVNVAIDCIAESFEVERGDVDSVLKQSGISKGLEECLECMKGGAVKSEDVKVNIPAEDAETKAKAEALKLEGNKAMAGKDFELAIAKYSEAIEVLPTNAIYYANRAAAHSSLKQYDEAVVDAEKAIEIDPAYSKGYSRLGFAKYAQNKPEEALEAYKKVMDLEGDKATDIMKRDYETAKKKVEQSLNLEKTPDARGADSGAGAGAGAGGAGGFDFSSMLSGGLSGLMNNPQIMQAAQQMMSNPQALQQMQSMMQDPSIRQMAEQFTSGNGTPNMDDLMSNPALRNMASSMFGGAGAPGADADAPGAEPKGEIDEK
;
A
#
# COMPACT_ATOMS: atom_id res chain seq x y z
N MET A 1 33.54 -23.71 -17.31
CA MET A 1 33.71 -23.56 -15.85
C MET A 1 32.40 -23.67 -15.06
N SER A 2 31.27 -23.12 -15.50
CA SER A 2 30.02 -23.17 -14.72
C SER A 2 29.35 -24.55 -14.69
N LYS A 3 29.36 -25.30 -15.80
CA LYS A 3 28.75 -26.64 -15.90
C LYS A 3 29.55 -27.71 -15.14
N GLU A 4 30.88 -27.57 -15.11
CA GLU A 4 31.78 -28.47 -14.41
C GLU A 4 31.63 -28.33 -12.89
N VAL A 5 31.50 -27.10 -12.38
CA VAL A 5 31.22 -26.85 -10.96
C VAL A 5 29.84 -27.37 -10.57
N ALA A 6 28.82 -27.17 -11.41
CA ALA A 6 27.49 -27.74 -11.18
C ALA A 6 27.54 -29.28 -11.13
N ALA A 7 28.27 -29.92 -12.03
CA ALA A 7 28.44 -31.38 -12.05
C ALA A 7 29.15 -31.91 -10.78
N VAL A 8 30.15 -31.19 -10.25
CA VAL A 8 30.81 -31.54 -8.98
C VAL A 8 29.82 -31.49 -7.81
N ILE A 9 28.97 -30.45 -7.75
CA ILE A 9 27.97 -30.27 -6.69
C ILE A 9 26.87 -31.34 -6.79
N ILE A 10 26.36 -31.61 -7.99
CA ILE A 10 25.36 -32.65 -8.22
C ILE A 10 25.89 -34.01 -7.78
N LYS A 11 27.11 -34.39 -8.18
CA LYS A 11 27.72 -35.67 -7.81
C LYS A 11 27.89 -35.83 -6.30
N TYR A 12 28.22 -34.75 -5.61
CA TYR A 12 28.30 -34.76 -4.14
C TYR A 12 26.93 -35.01 -3.51
N LEU A 13 25.89 -34.27 -3.94
CA LEU A 13 24.54 -34.43 -3.41
C LEU A 13 23.95 -35.82 -3.71
N GLU A 14 24.26 -36.40 -4.87
CA GLU A 14 23.90 -37.79 -5.18
C GLU A 14 24.60 -38.80 -4.28
N GLY A 15 25.88 -38.56 -3.95
CA GLY A 15 26.62 -39.34 -2.94
C GLY A 15 25.98 -39.26 -1.55
N VAL A 16 25.62 -38.05 -1.12
CA VAL A 16 24.92 -37.79 0.16
C VAL A 16 23.58 -38.54 0.25
N VAL A 17 22.83 -38.58 -0.86
CA VAL A 17 21.58 -39.36 -0.97
C VAL A 17 21.85 -40.86 -0.94
N ALA A 18 22.87 -41.33 -1.67
CA ALA A 18 23.23 -42.76 -1.73
C ALA A 18 23.75 -43.31 -0.40
N GLU A 19 24.49 -42.49 0.36
CA GLU A 19 25.04 -42.82 1.68
C GLU A 19 24.02 -42.65 2.82
N LYS A 20 22.80 -42.18 2.52
CA LYS A 20 21.77 -41.81 3.52
C LYS A 20 22.31 -40.85 4.58
N ALA A 21 23.22 -39.96 4.20
CA ALA A 21 23.81 -38.97 5.11
C ALA A 21 22.83 -37.83 5.46
N VAL A 22 21.60 -37.89 4.92
CA VAL A 22 20.50 -36.95 5.15
C VAL A 22 19.26 -37.72 5.59
N GLY A 23 18.49 -37.15 6.53
CA GLY A 23 17.26 -37.76 7.06
C GLY A 23 16.24 -38.05 5.96
N GLU A 24 15.46 -39.13 6.11
CA GLU A 24 14.54 -39.63 5.08
C GLU A 24 13.51 -38.57 4.66
N ASP A 25 13.09 -37.69 5.58
CA ASP A 25 12.17 -36.58 5.32
C ASP A 25 12.74 -35.49 4.39
N TYR A 26 14.05 -35.43 4.22
CA TYR A 26 14.74 -34.42 3.42
C TYR A 26 15.24 -34.95 2.07
N LEU A 27 15.11 -36.25 1.81
CA LEU A 27 15.55 -36.87 0.54
C LEU A 27 14.85 -36.24 -0.67
N ASP A 28 13.55 -35.98 -0.57
CA ASP A 28 12.79 -35.34 -1.64
C ASP A 28 13.29 -33.90 -1.87
N SER A 29 13.63 -33.19 -0.80
CA SER A 29 14.17 -31.83 -0.90
C SER A 29 15.56 -31.79 -1.53
N VAL A 30 16.42 -32.77 -1.22
CA VAL A 30 17.77 -32.89 -1.82
C VAL A 30 17.67 -33.27 -3.30
N ASN A 31 16.75 -34.17 -3.66
CA ASN A 31 16.51 -34.52 -5.06
C ASN A 31 15.99 -33.33 -5.88
N VAL A 32 15.05 -32.54 -5.32
CA VAL A 32 14.59 -31.30 -5.96
C VAL A 32 15.74 -30.31 -6.15
N ALA A 33 16.64 -30.18 -5.16
CA ALA A 33 17.81 -29.32 -5.28
C ALA A 33 18.76 -29.79 -6.40
N ILE A 34 18.99 -31.10 -6.53
CA ILE A 34 19.78 -31.68 -7.63
C ILE A 34 19.17 -31.31 -8.97
N ASP A 35 17.85 -31.49 -9.13
CA ASP A 35 17.15 -31.23 -10.38
C ASP A 35 17.16 -29.73 -10.74
N CYS A 36 16.98 -28.83 -9.77
CA CYS A 36 17.07 -27.39 -9.98
C CYS A 36 18.48 -26.95 -10.41
N ILE A 37 19.54 -27.54 -9.84
CA ILE A 37 20.92 -27.24 -10.23
C ILE A 37 21.21 -27.79 -11.63
N ALA A 38 20.78 -29.02 -11.93
CA ALA A 38 20.90 -29.64 -13.23
C ALA A 38 20.25 -28.77 -14.33
N GLU A 39 19.03 -28.31 -14.10
CA GLU A 39 18.29 -27.46 -15.03
C GLU A 39 18.93 -26.07 -15.19
N SER A 40 19.33 -25.44 -14.08
CA SER A 40 19.92 -24.08 -14.09
C SER A 40 21.25 -24.00 -14.87
N PHE A 41 21.99 -25.11 -14.92
CA PHE A 41 23.29 -25.17 -15.60
C PHE A 41 23.28 -26.03 -16.86
N GLU A 42 22.10 -26.49 -17.31
CA GLU A 42 21.93 -27.35 -18.48
C GLU A 42 22.86 -28.59 -18.44
N VAL A 43 22.84 -29.29 -17.30
CA VAL A 43 23.59 -30.53 -17.07
C VAL A 43 22.59 -31.67 -16.92
N GLU A 44 22.66 -32.68 -17.78
CA GLU A 44 21.82 -33.87 -17.63
C GLU A 44 22.34 -34.75 -16.50
N ARG A 45 21.44 -35.24 -15.64
CA ARG A 45 21.77 -36.06 -14.47
C ARG A 45 22.55 -37.33 -14.83
N GLY A 46 22.29 -37.91 -16.00
CA GLY A 46 23.02 -39.07 -16.51
C GLY A 46 24.42 -38.77 -17.05
N ASP A 47 24.73 -37.49 -17.33
CA ASP A 47 25.98 -37.06 -17.96
C ASP A 47 26.98 -36.44 -16.99
N VAL A 48 26.63 -36.32 -15.70
CA VAL A 48 27.46 -35.73 -14.64
C VAL A 48 28.87 -36.35 -14.62
N ASP A 49 28.97 -37.68 -14.72
CA ASP A 49 30.26 -38.39 -14.77
C ASP A 49 31.06 -38.13 -16.06
N SER A 50 30.37 -37.92 -17.17
CA SER A 50 30.98 -37.62 -18.47
C SER A 50 31.54 -36.19 -18.50
N VAL A 51 30.78 -35.23 -17.95
CA VAL A 51 31.18 -33.82 -17.80
C VAL A 51 32.42 -33.70 -16.91
N LEU A 52 32.45 -34.44 -15.80
CA LEU A 52 33.60 -34.44 -14.89
C LEU A 52 34.86 -35.03 -15.54
N LYS A 53 34.74 -36.14 -16.29
CA LYS A 53 35.87 -36.74 -17.01
C LYS A 53 36.45 -35.83 -18.09
N GLN A 54 35.61 -35.07 -18.80
CA GLN A 54 36.06 -34.13 -19.83
C GLN A 54 36.72 -32.88 -19.25
N SER A 55 36.34 -32.49 -18.03
CA SER A 55 36.85 -31.29 -17.35
C SER A 55 38.25 -31.44 -16.73
N GLY A 56 38.76 -32.66 -16.62
CA GLY A 56 40.04 -32.94 -15.93
C GLY A 56 40.00 -32.75 -14.41
N ILE A 57 38.82 -32.50 -13.84
CA ILE A 57 38.58 -32.41 -12.40
C ILE A 57 38.47 -33.84 -11.85
N SER A 58 39.58 -34.38 -11.36
CA SER A 58 39.63 -35.71 -10.73
C SER A 58 39.35 -35.69 -9.23
N LYS A 59 39.34 -34.49 -8.63
CA LYS A 59 39.16 -34.28 -7.19
C LYS A 59 37.70 -34.01 -6.87
N GLY A 60 37.19 -34.68 -5.83
CA GLY A 60 35.83 -34.47 -5.33
C GLY A 60 35.66 -33.07 -4.74
N LEU A 61 34.40 -32.64 -4.55
CA LEU A 61 34.07 -31.34 -3.94
C LEU A 61 34.80 -31.14 -2.58
N GLU A 62 34.91 -32.22 -1.81
CA GLU A 62 35.56 -32.27 -0.50
C GLU A 62 37.06 -31.96 -0.59
N GLU A 63 37.77 -32.53 -1.55
CA GLU A 63 39.20 -32.25 -1.78
C GLU A 63 39.42 -30.84 -2.35
N CYS A 64 38.49 -30.33 -3.16
CA CYS A 64 38.54 -28.94 -3.62
C CYS A 64 38.39 -27.96 -2.45
N LEU A 65 37.52 -28.27 -1.48
CA LEU A 65 37.34 -27.49 -0.25
C LEU A 65 38.56 -27.58 0.68
N GLU A 66 39.26 -28.72 0.73
CA GLU A 66 40.52 -28.85 1.47
C GLU A 66 41.66 -28.04 0.86
N CYS A 67 41.77 -27.97 -0.47
CA CYS A 67 42.76 -27.11 -1.13
C CYS A 67 42.52 -25.61 -0.87
N MET A 68 41.28 -25.17 -0.65
CA MET A 68 40.95 -23.78 -0.33
C MET A 68 41.32 -23.37 1.11
N LYS A 69 41.56 -24.32 2.02
CA LYS A 69 42.00 -24.05 3.40
C LYS A 69 43.48 -23.61 3.52
N GLY A 70 44.26 -23.67 2.43
CA GLY A 70 45.70 -23.35 2.42
C GLY A 70 46.09 -21.92 1.99
N GLY A 71 45.13 -21.09 1.57
CA GLY A 71 45.40 -19.73 1.08
C GLY A 71 45.19 -18.66 2.14
N ALA A 72 46.22 -18.34 2.93
CA ALA A 72 46.20 -17.25 3.88
C ALA A 72 46.08 -15.89 3.15
N VAL A 73 44.88 -15.30 3.14
CA VAL A 73 44.70 -13.86 2.98
C VAL A 73 44.85 -13.24 4.37
N LYS A 74 45.76 -12.27 4.51
CA LYS A 74 45.88 -11.47 5.72
C LYS A 74 44.61 -10.62 5.88
N SER A 75 43.65 -11.09 6.67
CA SER A 75 42.77 -10.22 7.44
C SER A 75 43.18 -10.31 8.90
N GLU A 76 43.28 -9.16 9.55
CA GLU A 76 43.45 -9.05 11.00
C GLU A 76 42.37 -9.87 11.72
N ASP A 77 42.75 -10.39 12.88
CA ASP A 77 42.04 -11.37 13.70
C ASP A 77 40.52 -11.18 13.77
N VAL A 78 39.77 -12.08 13.13
CA VAL A 78 38.52 -12.60 13.70
C VAL A 78 38.58 -14.12 13.57
N LYS A 79 38.90 -14.80 14.67
CA LYS A 79 38.68 -16.25 14.80
C LYS A 79 37.17 -16.52 14.68
N VAL A 80 36.70 -16.92 13.50
CA VAL A 80 35.39 -17.56 13.37
C VAL A 80 35.58 -19.05 13.52
N ASN A 81 35.67 -19.48 14.79
CA ASN A 81 35.31 -20.84 15.15
C ASN A 81 33.79 -20.90 14.99
N ILE A 82 33.25 -21.64 14.00
CA ILE A 82 31.80 -21.91 13.94
C ILE A 82 31.59 -23.17 14.79
N PRO A 83 31.15 -23.06 16.05
CA PRO A 83 30.86 -24.21 16.89
C PRO A 83 29.58 -24.85 16.36
N ALA A 84 29.47 -26.19 16.44
CA ALA A 84 28.25 -26.91 16.05
C ALA A 84 26.97 -26.37 16.76
N GLU A 85 27.14 -25.75 17.94
CA GLU A 85 26.09 -25.01 18.66
C GLU A 85 25.42 -23.90 17.83
N ASP A 86 26.15 -23.18 16.96
CA ASP A 86 25.57 -22.08 16.17
C ASP A 86 24.65 -22.60 15.05
N ALA A 87 24.97 -23.77 14.48
CA ALA A 87 24.14 -24.40 13.45
C ALA A 87 22.84 -24.97 14.02
N GLU A 88 22.91 -25.61 15.19
CA GLU A 88 21.74 -26.13 15.89
C GLU A 88 20.84 -24.98 16.39
N THR A 89 21.44 -23.92 16.95
CA THR A 89 20.73 -22.70 17.37
C THR A 89 19.99 -22.06 16.20
N LYS A 90 20.66 -21.92 15.04
CA LYS A 90 20.03 -21.41 13.83
C LYS A 90 18.90 -22.32 13.33
N ALA A 91 19.11 -23.64 13.31
CA ALA A 91 18.07 -24.59 12.90
C ALA A 91 16.83 -24.52 13.80
N LYS A 92 17.04 -24.39 15.12
CA LYS A 92 15.96 -24.20 16.09
C LYS A 92 15.19 -22.90 15.85
N ALA A 93 15.88 -21.78 15.64
CA ALA A 93 15.25 -20.50 15.33
C ALA A 93 14.46 -20.54 14.01
N GLU A 94 14.98 -21.22 12.98
CA GLU A 94 14.31 -21.40 11.70
C GLU A 94 13.05 -22.27 11.81
N ALA A 95 13.07 -23.32 12.65
CA ALA A 95 11.89 -24.13 12.94
C ALA A 95 10.80 -23.30 13.63
N LEU A 96 11.17 -22.49 14.63
CA LEU A 96 10.25 -21.57 15.31
C LEU A 96 9.66 -20.53 14.35
N LYS A 97 10.48 -19.97 13.45
CA LYS A 97 9.99 -19.09 12.37
C LYS A 97 8.98 -19.81 11.48
N LEU A 98 9.22 -21.07 11.11
CA LEU A 98 8.30 -21.84 10.27
C LEU A 98 6.95 -22.10 10.98
N GLU A 99 6.98 -22.41 12.28
CA GLU A 99 5.79 -22.51 13.12
C GLU A 99 5.02 -21.19 13.15
N GLY A 100 5.71 -20.07 13.34
CA GLY A 100 5.12 -18.73 13.28
C GLY A 100 4.50 -18.42 11.91
N ASN A 101 5.16 -18.81 10.81
CA ASN A 101 4.63 -18.65 9.46
C ASN A 101 3.35 -19.47 9.25
N LYS A 102 3.29 -20.68 9.80
CA LYS A 102 2.10 -21.54 9.76
C LYS A 102 0.95 -20.91 10.57
N ALA A 103 1.24 -20.36 11.74
CA ALA A 103 0.27 -19.62 12.54
C ALA A 103 -0.25 -18.37 11.80
N MET A 104 0.63 -17.60 11.15
CA MET A 104 0.24 -16.47 10.29
C MET A 104 -0.71 -16.89 9.16
N ALA A 105 -0.42 -18.00 8.48
CA ALA A 105 -1.28 -18.54 7.42
C ALA A 105 -2.65 -18.98 7.97
N GLY A 106 -2.68 -19.49 9.20
CA GLY A 106 -3.89 -19.82 9.94
C GLY A 106 -4.64 -18.61 10.54
N LYS A 107 -4.09 -17.39 10.40
CA LYS A 107 -4.57 -16.16 11.05
C LYS A 107 -4.54 -16.20 12.59
N ASP A 108 -3.77 -17.12 13.16
CA ASP A 108 -3.47 -17.15 14.59
C ASP A 108 -2.27 -16.22 14.86
N PHE A 109 -2.57 -14.93 14.95
CA PHE A 109 -1.55 -13.89 15.04
C PHE A 109 -0.86 -13.85 16.41
N GLU A 110 -1.57 -14.22 17.48
CA GLU A 110 -0.97 -14.30 18.83
C GLU A 110 0.05 -15.43 18.90
N LEU A 111 -0.29 -16.62 18.39
CA LEU A 111 0.66 -17.73 18.30
C LEU A 111 1.84 -17.37 17.39
N ALA A 112 1.60 -16.68 16.27
CA ALA A 112 2.67 -16.22 15.39
C ALA A 112 3.65 -15.29 16.14
N ILE A 113 3.14 -14.33 16.91
CA ILE A 113 3.96 -13.43 17.73
C ILE A 113 4.79 -14.22 18.74
N ALA A 114 4.18 -15.18 19.45
CA ALA A 114 4.89 -16.03 20.40
C ALA A 114 6.05 -16.78 19.73
N LYS A 115 5.80 -17.41 18.58
CA LYS A 115 6.80 -18.19 17.85
C LYS A 115 7.93 -17.37 17.25
N TYR A 116 7.64 -16.18 16.72
CA TYR A 116 8.71 -15.29 16.29
C TYR A 116 9.49 -14.72 17.48
N SER A 117 8.86 -14.49 18.63
CA SER A 117 9.55 -14.06 19.85
C SER A 117 10.50 -15.13 20.36
N GLU A 118 10.07 -16.39 20.43
CA GLU A 118 10.95 -17.54 20.73
C GLU A 118 12.11 -17.62 19.73
N ALA A 119 11.87 -17.41 18.42
CA ALA A 119 12.93 -17.40 17.40
C ALA A 119 13.94 -16.26 17.63
N ILE A 120 13.47 -15.08 18.03
CA ILE A 120 14.31 -13.92 18.35
C ILE A 120 15.16 -14.16 19.61
N GLU A 121 14.59 -14.80 20.64
CA GLU A 121 15.35 -15.16 21.86
C GLU A 121 16.49 -16.13 21.54
N VAL A 122 16.27 -17.06 20.61
CA VAL A 122 17.28 -18.02 20.16
C VAL A 122 18.33 -17.37 19.26
N LEU A 123 17.90 -16.53 18.31
CA LEU A 123 18.80 -15.87 17.36
C LEU A 123 18.33 -14.41 17.11
N PRO A 124 18.80 -13.45 17.93
CA PRO A 124 18.30 -12.07 17.92
C PRO A 124 18.85 -11.22 16.77
N THR A 125 19.73 -11.78 15.94
CA THR A 125 20.46 -11.10 14.87
C THR A 125 19.85 -11.30 13.49
N ASN A 126 18.67 -11.93 13.40
CA ASN A 126 18.00 -12.16 12.12
C ASN A 126 16.83 -11.18 11.91
N ALA A 127 16.99 -10.24 10.98
CA ALA A 127 16.00 -9.22 10.65
C ALA A 127 14.63 -9.80 10.21
N ILE A 128 14.63 -11.00 9.64
CA ILE A 128 13.40 -11.64 9.13
C ILE A 128 12.42 -11.93 10.27
N TYR A 129 12.90 -12.33 11.45
CA TYR A 129 12.02 -12.68 12.56
C TYR A 129 11.28 -11.46 13.09
N TYR A 130 11.96 -10.33 13.23
CA TYR A 130 11.36 -9.05 13.59
C TYR A 130 10.37 -8.58 12.53
N ALA A 131 10.72 -8.61 11.24
CA ALA A 131 9.80 -8.21 10.17
C ALA A 131 8.55 -9.10 10.07
N ASN A 132 8.68 -10.38 10.42
CA ASN A 132 7.55 -11.30 10.49
C ASN A 132 6.67 -11.03 11.71
N ARG A 133 7.26 -10.75 12.88
CA ARG A 133 6.54 -10.36 14.09
C ARG A 133 5.83 -9.01 13.93
N ALA A 134 6.46 -8.04 13.27
CA ALA A 134 5.83 -6.77 12.88
C ALA A 134 4.58 -6.99 12.01
N ALA A 135 4.61 -7.98 11.11
CA ALA A 135 3.45 -8.35 10.29
C ALA A 135 2.29 -8.92 11.14
N ALA A 136 2.63 -9.73 12.14
CA ALA A 136 1.66 -10.30 13.07
C ALA A 136 1.03 -9.22 13.96
N HIS A 137 1.84 -8.34 14.55
CA HIS A 137 1.38 -7.16 15.30
C HIS A 137 0.47 -6.26 14.45
N SER A 138 0.88 -5.97 13.20
CA SER A 138 0.07 -5.21 12.25
C SER A 138 -1.29 -5.85 11.98
N SER A 139 -1.35 -7.19 11.94
CA SER A 139 -2.59 -7.95 11.73
C SER A 139 -3.54 -7.85 12.93
N LEU A 140 -3.00 -7.66 14.14
CA LEU A 140 -3.74 -7.35 15.37
C LEU A 140 -3.98 -5.85 15.59
N LYS A 141 -3.59 -4.99 14.63
CA LYS A 141 -3.65 -3.53 14.75
C LYS A 141 -2.79 -2.94 15.88
N GLN A 142 -1.81 -3.70 16.35
CA GLN A 142 -0.78 -3.30 17.31
C GLN A 142 0.34 -2.55 16.57
N TYR A 143 0.02 -1.34 16.09
CA TYR A 143 0.89 -0.65 15.14
C TYR A 143 2.14 -0.07 15.81
N ASP A 144 2.11 0.28 17.09
CA ASP A 144 3.29 0.78 17.81
C ASP A 144 4.35 -0.32 17.95
N GLU A 145 3.93 -1.53 18.33
CA GLU A 145 4.79 -2.71 18.40
C GLU A 145 5.31 -3.11 17.01
N ALA A 146 4.47 -3.01 15.99
CA ALA A 146 4.89 -3.27 14.61
C ALA A 146 5.95 -2.28 14.11
N VAL A 147 5.89 -1.01 14.52
CA VAL A 147 6.92 -0.01 14.21
C VAL A 147 8.25 -0.39 14.88
N VAL A 148 8.22 -0.72 16.17
CA VAL A 148 9.43 -1.11 16.93
C VAL A 148 10.13 -2.30 16.27
N ASP A 149 9.37 -3.34 15.92
CA ASP A 149 9.94 -4.52 15.25
C ASP A 149 10.43 -4.21 13.83
N ALA A 150 9.72 -3.38 13.08
CA ALA A 150 10.15 -3.00 11.73
C ALA A 150 11.44 -2.17 11.76
N GLU A 151 11.56 -1.22 12.69
CA GLU A 151 12.77 -0.44 12.93
C GLU A 151 13.93 -1.35 13.36
N LYS A 152 13.67 -2.34 14.22
CA LYS A 152 14.70 -3.30 14.62
C LYS A 152 15.15 -4.18 13.46
N ALA A 153 14.25 -4.61 12.59
CA ALA A 153 14.60 -5.34 11.37
C ALA A 153 15.52 -4.51 10.46
N ILE A 154 15.23 -3.21 10.31
CA ILE A 154 16.04 -2.27 9.51
C ILE A 154 17.41 -2.02 10.16
N GLU A 155 17.48 -1.92 11.49
CA GLU A 155 18.74 -1.76 12.22
C GLU A 155 19.67 -2.97 12.01
N ILE A 156 19.09 -4.18 12.01
CA ILE A 156 19.83 -5.44 11.81
C ILE A 156 20.27 -5.60 10.35
N ASP A 157 19.37 -5.36 9.40
CA ASP A 157 19.66 -5.44 7.97
C ASP A 157 19.06 -4.24 7.22
N PRO A 158 19.84 -3.17 7.02
CA PRO A 158 19.40 -1.99 6.29
C PRO A 158 19.10 -2.22 4.80
N ALA A 159 19.52 -3.36 4.23
CA ALA A 159 19.23 -3.73 2.84
C ALA A 159 17.96 -4.59 2.72
N TYR A 160 17.36 -5.00 3.83
CA TYR A 160 16.15 -5.80 3.83
C TYR A 160 14.89 -4.97 3.58
N SER A 161 14.52 -4.84 2.31
CA SER A 161 13.38 -4.04 1.83
C SER A 161 12.04 -4.35 2.54
N LYS A 162 11.82 -5.61 2.95
CA LYS A 162 10.61 -6.00 3.68
C LYS A 162 10.52 -5.33 5.05
N GLY A 163 11.63 -5.02 5.73
CA GLY A 163 11.64 -4.25 6.98
C GLY A 163 11.01 -2.86 6.77
N TYR A 164 11.43 -2.15 5.72
CA TYR A 164 10.83 -0.86 5.34
C TYR A 164 9.38 -0.99 4.90
N SER A 165 9.00 -2.09 4.23
CA SER A 165 7.59 -2.34 3.87
C SER A 165 6.72 -2.50 5.11
N ARG A 166 7.21 -3.17 6.17
CA ARG A 166 6.50 -3.28 7.46
C ARG A 166 6.37 -1.93 8.16
N LEU A 167 7.46 -1.15 8.18
CA LEU A 167 7.45 0.19 8.75
C LEU A 167 6.44 1.10 8.03
N GLY A 168 6.48 1.12 6.69
CA GLY A 168 5.57 1.89 5.87
C GLY A 168 4.11 1.53 6.13
N PHE A 169 3.78 0.24 6.24
CA PHE A 169 2.44 -0.22 6.54
C PHE A 169 1.97 0.25 7.92
N ALA A 170 2.78 0.05 8.95
CA ALA A 170 2.43 0.43 10.32
C ALA A 170 2.24 1.95 10.45
N LYS A 171 3.16 2.77 9.90
CA LYS A 171 3.05 4.23 9.90
C LYS A 171 1.83 4.72 9.12
N TYR A 172 1.53 4.10 7.98
CA TYR A 172 0.34 4.43 7.19
C TYR A 172 -0.95 4.19 8.00
N ALA A 173 -1.01 3.08 8.74
CA ALA A 173 -2.12 2.72 9.60
C ALA A 173 -2.24 3.63 10.83
N GLN A 174 -1.12 4.16 11.35
CA GLN A 174 -1.08 5.19 12.39
C GLN A 174 -1.49 6.59 11.92
N ASN A 175 -1.89 6.75 10.65
CA ASN A 175 -2.15 8.06 10.03
C ASN A 175 -0.92 8.99 10.05
N LYS A 176 0.28 8.43 9.87
CA LYS A 176 1.54 9.15 9.63
C LYS A 176 1.99 8.94 8.18
N PRO A 177 1.28 9.51 7.19
CA PRO A 177 1.50 9.18 5.78
C PRO A 177 2.84 9.66 5.25
N GLU A 178 3.42 10.73 5.80
CA GLU A 178 4.74 11.25 5.42
C GLU A 178 5.85 10.26 5.79
N GLU A 179 5.82 9.74 7.02
CA GLU A 179 6.76 8.70 7.47
C GLU A 179 6.56 7.39 6.68
N ALA A 180 5.32 7.04 6.37
CA ALA A 180 5.01 5.87 5.55
C ALA A 180 5.56 5.99 4.12
N LEU A 181 5.42 7.18 3.52
CA LEU A 181 5.90 7.46 2.17
C LEU A 181 7.42 7.34 2.09
N GLU A 182 8.16 7.87 3.07
CA GLU A 182 9.62 7.74 3.12
C GLU A 182 10.05 6.26 3.28
N ALA A 183 9.35 5.49 4.11
CA ALA A 183 9.62 4.05 4.24
C ALA A 183 9.37 3.30 2.91
N TYR A 184 8.23 3.53 2.24
CA TYR A 184 7.97 2.88 0.95
C TYR A 184 8.89 3.36 -0.16
N LYS A 185 9.34 4.61 -0.12
CA LYS A 185 10.37 5.11 -1.04
C LYS A 185 11.68 4.34 -0.87
N LYS A 186 12.09 4.03 0.37
CA LYS A 186 13.25 3.15 0.61
C LYS A 186 13.06 1.75 0.04
N VAL A 187 11.85 1.20 0.04
CA VAL A 187 11.56 -0.06 -0.66
C VAL A 187 11.83 0.08 -2.16
N MET A 188 11.38 1.16 -2.79
CA MET A 188 11.64 1.43 -4.22
C MET A 188 13.12 1.60 -4.52
N ASP A 189 13.85 2.33 -3.67
CA ASP A 189 15.29 2.56 -3.82
C ASP A 189 16.09 1.24 -3.73
N LEU A 190 15.69 0.32 -2.84
CA LEU A 190 16.36 -0.97 -2.63
C LEU A 190 16.03 -2.01 -3.71
N GLU A 191 14.76 -2.10 -4.11
CA GLU A 191 14.31 -3.09 -5.09
C GLU A 191 14.58 -2.66 -6.54
N GLY A 192 14.61 -1.35 -6.80
CA GLY A 192 14.83 -0.78 -8.13
C GLY A 192 13.89 -1.39 -9.18
N ASP A 193 14.47 -1.93 -10.25
CA ASP A 193 13.70 -2.56 -11.34
C ASP A 193 12.96 -3.84 -10.92
N LYS A 194 13.34 -4.45 -9.79
CA LYS A 194 12.66 -5.66 -9.24
C LYS A 194 11.43 -5.31 -8.41
N ALA A 195 11.16 -4.02 -8.20
CA ALA A 195 10.01 -3.57 -7.43
C ALA A 195 8.69 -4.11 -8.00
N THR A 196 8.00 -4.91 -7.19
CA THR A 196 6.72 -5.50 -7.58
C THR A 196 5.61 -4.46 -7.66
N ASP A 197 4.54 -4.77 -8.39
CA ASP A 197 3.37 -3.90 -8.51
C ASP A 197 2.67 -3.63 -7.17
N ILE A 198 2.85 -4.51 -6.19
CA ILE A 198 2.35 -4.29 -4.83
C ILE A 198 3.14 -3.14 -4.18
N MET A 199 4.47 -3.21 -4.23
CA MET A 199 5.32 -2.20 -3.61
C MET A 199 5.14 -0.81 -4.26
N LYS A 200 4.95 -0.76 -5.58
CA LYS A 200 4.62 0.49 -6.31
C LYS A 200 3.27 1.05 -5.86
N ARG A 201 2.26 0.19 -5.69
CA ARG A 201 0.94 0.60 -5.19
C ARG A 201 0.98 1.11 -3.76
N ASP A 202 1.78 0.47 -2.89
CA ASP A 202 1.94 0.91 -1.49
C ASP A 202 2.55 2.32 -1.44
N TYR A 203 3.59 2.57 -2.25
CA TYR A 203 4.19 3.90 -2.42
C TYR A 203 3.18 4.94 -2.91
N GLU A 204 2.47 4.67 -4.00
CA GLU A 204 1.47 5.61 -4.56
C GLU A 204 0.30 5.86 -3.60
N THR A 205 -0.11 4.85 -2.84
CA THR A 205 -1.18 4.96 -1.84
C THR A 205 -0.76 5.87 -0.68
N ALA A 206 0.48 5.73 -0.19
CA ALA A 206 1.04 6.62 0.81
C ALA A 206 1.18 8.05 0.28
N LYS A 207 1.70 8.21 -0.95
CA LYS A 207 1.86 9.52 -1.60
C LYS A 207 0.52 10.26 -1.74
N LYS A 208 -0.51 9.57 -2.22
CA LYS A 208 -1.86 10.14 -2.31
C LYS A 208 -2.41 10.55 -0.95
N LYS A 209 -2.14 9.78 0.11
CA LYS A 209 -2.57 10.12 1.47
C LYS A 209 -1.85 11.35 2.01
N VAL A 210 -0.57 11.55 1.68
CA VAL A 210 0.18 12.79 1.98
C VAL A 210 -0.39 13.99 1.22
N GLU A 211 -0.70 13.83 -0.06
CA GLU A 211 -1.33 14.92 -0.83
C GLU A 211 -2.71 15.30 -0.26
N GLN A 212 -3.46 14.31 0.22
CA GLN A 212 -4.73 14.55 0.91
C GLN A 212 -4.54 15.26 2.26
N SER A 213 -3.56 14.86 3.09
CA SER A 213 -3.31 15.53 4.38
C SER A 213 -2.93 17.00 4.17
N LEU A 214 -2.06 17.30 3.20
CA LEU A 214 -1.66 18.66 2.86
C LEU A 214 -2.80 19.53 2.30
N ASN A 215 -3.74 18.94 1.58
CA ASN A 215 -4.90 19.67 1.06
C ASN A 215 -5.95 19.94 2.14
N LEU A 216 -6.09 19.06 3.15
CA LEU A 216 -6.93 19.32 4.33
C LEU A 216 -6.38 20.46 5.18
N GLU A 217 -5.06 20.60 5.30
CA GLU A 217 -4.47 21.75 6.03
C GLU A 217 -4.67 23.10 5.32
N LYS A 218 -4.92 23.11 4.00
CA LYS A 218 -5.13 24.33 3.22
C LYS A 218 -6.57 24.87 3.27
N THR A 219 -7.52 24.13 3.82
CA THR A 219 -8.86 24.68 4.11
C THR A 219 -8.82 25.42 5.45
N PRO A 220 -9.01 26.75 5.50
CA PRO A 220 -8.97 27.48 6.76
C PRO A 220 -10.15 27.04 7.63
N ASP A 221 -9.87 26.72 8.89
CA ASP A 221 -10.88 26.52 9.94
C ASP A 221 -11.79 27.76 10.05
N ALA A 222 -12.98 27.68 9.46
CA ALA A 222 -14.08 28.62 9.69
C ALA A 222 -14.79 28.32 11.02
N ARG A 223 -14.04 28.21 12.12
CA ARG A 223 -14.56 28.11 13.49
C ARG A 223 -13.82 29.07 14.41
N GLY A 224 -14.25 30.32 14.35
CA GLY A 224 -13.76 31.38 15.25
C GLY A 224 -14.28 32.75 14.88
N ALA A 225 -15.60 32.89 14.72
CA ALA A 225 -16.24 34.19 14.57
C ALA A 225 -17.19 34.43 15.74
N ASP A 226 -16.67 35.03 16.80
CA ASP A 226 -17.44 36.00 17.59
C ASP A 226 -16.50 37.08 18.15
N SER A 227 -17.00 38.31 18.02
CA SER A 227 -16.60 39.56 18.65
C SER A 227 -15.49 40.41 18.01
N GLY A 228 -15.89 41.62 17.58
CA GLY A 228 -15.04 42.81 17.70
C GLY A 228 -14.79 43.61 16.42
N ALA A 229 -15.73 44.52 16.15
CA ALA A 229 -15.61 45.73 15.32
C ALA A 229 -14.20 46.30 15.04
N GLY A 230 -13.98 46.79 13.82
CA GLY A 230 -12.91 47.76 13.54
C GLY A 230 -12.63 47.98 12.06
N ALA A 231 -13.07 49.12 11.53
CA ALA A 231 -12.75 49.60 10.19
C ALA A 231 -11.23 49.79 9.97
N GLY A 232 -10.74 49.49 8.77
CA GLY A 232 -9.39 49.84 8.36
C GLY A 232 -9.02 49.32 6.98
N ALA A 233 -8.95 50.21 5.99
CA ALA A 233 -8.39 49.95 4.68
C ALA A 233 -6.90 49.59 4.78
N GLY A 234 -6.46 48.57 4.04
CA GLY A 234 -5.05 48.18 3.95
C GLY A 234 -4.82 47.18 2.83
N ALA A 235 -4.15 47.64 1.77
CA ALA A 235 -3.71 46.82 0.66
C ALA A 235 -2.54 45.90 1.06
N GLY A 236 -2.49 44.71 0.46
CA GLY A 236 -1.27 43.92 0.30
C GLY A 236 -1.29 42.56 1.02
N GLY A 237 -1.16 41.47 0.25
CA GLY A 237 -0.81 40.16 0.77
C GLY A 237 -1.45 39.00 0.02
N ALA A 238 -0.67 38.32 -0.80
CA ALA A 238 -1.01 37.20 -1.67
C ALA A 238 -1.75 36.03 -0.96
N GLY A 239 -2.65 35.37 -1.71
CA GLY A 239 -2.94 33.94 -1.50
C GLY A 239 -4.39 33.48 -1.51
N GLY A 240 -5.39 34.35 -1.63
CA GLY A 240 -6.80 33.96 -1.58
C GLY A 240 -7.42 33.72 -2.96
N PHE A 241 -7.97 32.52 -3.20
CA PHE A 241 -8.97 32.31 -4.25
C PHE A 241 -10.20 33.18 -3.94
N ASP A 242 -10.26 34.34 -4.58
CA ASP A 242 -11.33 35.30 -4.38
C ASP A 242 -12.52 34.97 -5.30
N PHE A 243 -13.54 34.33 -4.73
CA PHE A 243 -14.82 34.12 -5.40
C PHE A 243 -15.54 35.44 -5.75
N SER A 244 -15.19 36.57 -5.09
CA SER A 244 -15.66 37.90 -5.46
C SER A 244 -15.09 38.38 -6.80
N SER A 245 -13.88 37.94 -7.17
CA SER A 245 -13.27 38.22 -8.47
C SER A 245 -13.93 37.44 -9.61
N MET A 246 -14.55 36.29 -9.33
CA MET A 246 -15.26 35.47 -10.32
C MET A 246 -16.60 36.09 -10.73
N LEU A 247 -17.32 36.72 -9.79
CA LEU A 247 -18.63 37.33 -10.04
C LEU A 247 -18.52 38.78 -10.53
N SER A 248 -17.41 39.47 -10.25
CA SER A 248 -17.16 40.84 -10.69
C SER A 248 -16.50 40.96 -12.07
N GLY A 249 -15.86 39.91 -12.58
CA GLY A 249 -15.02 39.92 -13.79
C GLY A 249 -15.59 39.12 -14.97
N GLY A 250 -16.89 39.30 -15.24
CA GLY A 250 -17.69 38.48 -16.17
C GLY A 250 -16.98 38.04 -17.44
N LEU A 251 -17.11 36.76 -17.79
CA LEU A 251 -16.60 35.99 -18.96
C LEU A 251 -15.11 36.15 -19.34
N SER A 252 -14.48 37.30 -19.13
CA SER A 252 -13.08 37.63 -19.41
C SER A 252 -12.12 36.98 -18.42
N GLY A 253 -12.49 36.88 -17.13
CA GLY A 253 -11.73 36.10 -16.14
C GLY A 253 -11.86 34.58 -16.33
N LEU A 254 -12.94 34.13 -16.97
CA LEU A 254 -13.19 32.72 -17.29
C LEU A 254 -12.35 32.25 -18.49
N MET A 255 -12.15 33.13 -19.47
CA MET A 255 -11.45 32.81 -20.72
C MET A 255 -9.91 32.85 -20.60
N ASN A 256 -9.39 33.56 -19.59
CA ASN A 256 -7.95 33.61 -19.31
C ASN A 256 -7.49 32.51 -18.33
N ASN A 257 -8.38 31.59 -17.93
CA ASN A 257 -8.04 30.48 -17.07
C ASN A 257 -7.61 29.25 -17.91
N PRO A 258 -6.33 28.84 -17.87
CA PRO A 258 -5.81 27.74 -18.70
C PRO A 258 -6.50 26.40 -18.43
N GLN A 259 -7.03 26.18 -17.21
CA GLN A 259 -7.80 24.98 -16.88
C GLN A 259 -9.18 24.95 -17.55
N ILE A 260 -9.81 26.10 -17.77
CA ILE A 260 -11.12 26.18 -18.45
C ILE A 260 -10.94 26.01 -19.96
N MET A 261 -9.85 26.52 -20.53
CA MET A 261 -9.50 26.23 -21.92
C MET A 261 -9.22 24.74 -22.13
N GLN A 262 -8.49 24.08 -21.22
CA GLN A 262 -8.28 22.63 -21.27
C GLN A 262 -9.58 21.84 -21.12
N ALA A 263 -10.46 22.24 -20.19
CA ALA A 263 -11.77 21.60 -20.01
C ALA A 263 -12.68 21.79 -21.23
N ALA A 264 -12.69 22.99 -21.84
CA ALA A 264 -13.45 23.27 -23.06
C ALA A 264 -12.89 22.50 -24.27
N GLN A 265 -11.56 22.38 -24.36
CA GLN A 265 -10.88 21.64 -25.44
C GLN A 265 -11.08 20.12 -25.30
N GLN A 266 -11.18 19.63 -24.05
CA GLN A 266 -11.54 18.24 -23.75
C GLN A 266 -13.02 17.95 -23.98
N MET A 267 -13.90 18.95 -23.82
CA MET A 267 -15.32 18.83 -24.14
C MET A 267 -15.56 18.86 -25.66
N MET A 268 -14.83 19.71 -26.41
CA MET A 268 -14.89 19.74 -27.87
C MET A 268 -14.28 18.51 -28.54
N SER A 269 -13.26 17.90 -27.93
CA SER A 269 -12.65 16.67 -28.45
C SER A 269 -13.44 15.41 -28.09
N ASN A 270 -14.50 15.52 -27.26
CA ASN A 270 -15.30 14.38 -26.84
C ASN A 270 -16.55 14.23 -27.73
N PRO A 271 -16.59 13.25 -28.66
CA PRO A 271 -17.69 13.10 -29.60
C PRO A 271 -19.03 12.78 -28.93
N GLN A 272 -19.00 12.15 -27.74
CA GLN A 272 -20.20 11.90 -26.92
C GLN A 272 -20.78 13.18 -26.31
N ALA A 273 -19.94 14.17 -25.96
CA ALA A 273 -20.41 15.45 -25.43
C ALA A 273 -21.05 16.31 -26.52
N LEU A 274 -20.49 16.28 -27.74
CA LEU A 274 -21.10 16.90 -28.93
C LEU A 274 -22.46 16.28 -29.27
N GLN A 275 -22.59 14.96 -29.13
CA GLN A 275 -23.85 14.27 -29.37
C GLN A 275 -24.89 14.57 -28.28
N GLN A 276 -24.46 14.71 -27.03
CA GLN A 276 -25.30 15.13 -25.91
C GLN A 276 -25.77 16.58 -26.06
N MET A 277 -24.88 17.50 -26.45
CA MET A 277 -25.25 18.88 -26.74
C MET A 277 -26.21 18.96 -27.92
N GLN A 278 -26.01 18.14 -28.96
CA GLN A 278 -26.90 18.06 -30.10
C GLN A 278 -28.28 17.49 -29.70
N SER A 279 -28.34 16.52 -28.79
CA SER A 279 -29.60 15.98 -28.25
C SER A 279 -30.34 17.01 -27.37
N MET A 280 -29.59 17.82 -26.62
CA MET A 280 -30.13 18.91 -25.80
C MET A 280 -30.67 20.06 -26.67
N MET A 281 -30.01 20.34 -27.80
CA MET A 281 -30.44 21.36 -28.77
C MET A 281 -31.62 20.90 -29.63
N GLN A 282 -31.86 19.60 -29.70
CA GLN A 282 -33.05 19.00 -30.32
C GLN A 282 -34.26 18.98 -29.37
N ASP A 283 -34.09 19.32 -28.09
CA ASP A 283 -35.19 19.41 -27.14
C ASP A 283 -36.05 20.66 -27.46
N PRO A 284 -37.35 20.49 -27.78
CA PRO A 284 -38.22 21.60 -28.16
C PRO A 284 -38.42 22.64 -27.05
N SER A 285 -38.25 22.26 -25.78
CA SER A 285 -38.33 23.18 -24.64
C SER A 285 -37.11 24.13 -24.59
N ILE A 286 -35.93 23.60 -24.91
CA ILE A 286 -34.68 24.36 -24.97
C ILE A 286 -34.65 25.23 -26.22
N ARG A 287 -35.25 24.78 -27.32
CA ARG A 287 -35.39 25.58 -28.54
C ARG A 287 -36.28 26.81 -28.33
N GLN A 288 -37.40 26.67 -27.61
CA GLN A 288 -38.24 27.82 -27.21
C GLN A 288 -37.49 28.77 -26.27
N MET A 289 -36.73 28.24 -25.31
CA MET A 289 -35.92 29.05 -24.40
C MET A 289 -34.79 29.79 -25.15
N ALA A 290 -34.13 29.13 -26.11
CA ALA A 290 -33.10 29.73 -26.94
C ALA A 290 -33.67 30.76 -27.92
N GLU A 291 -34.87 30.55 -28.48
CA GLU A 291 -35.58 31.54 -29.31
C GLU A 291 -35.97 32.78 -28.49
N GLN A 292 -36.42 32.61 -27.24
CA GLN A 292 -36.67 33.75 -26.33
C GLN A 292 -35.39 34.50 -25.96
N PHE A 293 -34.29 33.77 -25.77
CA PHE A 293 -33.00 34.37 -25.43
C PHE A 293 -32.37 35.09 -26.63
N THR A 294 -32.54 34.56 -27.85
CA THR A 294 -32.01 35.13 -29.09
C THR A 294 -32.89 36.23 -29.67
N SER A 295 -34.18 36.32 -29.31
CA SER A 295 -35.05 37.45 -29.67
C SER A 295 -34.77 38.73 -28.87
N GLY A 296 -33.70 38.75 -28.06
CA GLY A 296 -33.21 39.96 -27.38
C GLY A 296 -33.89 40.30 -26.05
N ASN A 297 -34.70 39.40 -25.49
CA ASN A 297 -35.29 39.56 -24.16
C ASN A 297 -34.62 38.56 -23.20
N GLY A 298 -33.45 38.94 -22.69
CA GLY A 298 -32.65 38.13 -21.77
C GLY A 298 -33.38 37.77 -20.47
N THR A 299 -32.98 36.62 -19.91
CA THR A 299 -33.38 36.00 -18.62
C THR A 299 -34.88 36.04 -18.27
N PRO A 300 -35.56 34.89 -18.14
CA PRO A 300 -36.98 34.87 -17.78
C PRO A 300 -37.24 35.65 -16.49
N ASN A 301 -38.24 36.53 -16.51
CA ASN A 301 -38.67 37.22 -15.29
C ASN A 301 -39.10 36.19 -14.24
N MET A 302 -38.73 36.45 -12.97
CA MET A 302 -39.01 35.55 -11.86
C MET A 302 -40.53 35.29 -11.67
N ASP A 303 -41.38 36.23 -12.10
CA ASP A 303 -42.84 36.09 -12.14
C ASP A 303 -43.34 35.08 -13.20
N ASP A 304 -42.66 35.00 -14.35
CA ASP A 304 -42.99 34.03 -15.41
C ASP A 304 -42.49 32.62 -15.05
N LEU A 305 -41.42 32.52 -14.25
CA LEU A 305 -40.90 31.27 -13.70
C LEU A 305 -41.82 30.68 -12.62
N MET A 306 -42.37 31.52 -11.73
CA MET A 306 -43.27 31.08 -10.66
C MET A 306 -44.68 30.74 -11.14
N SER A 307 -45.12 31.33 -12.25
CA SER A 307 -46.41 31.04 -12.87
C SER A 307 -46.39 29.82 -13.81
N ASN A 308 -45.20 29.28 -14.13
CA ASN A 308 -45.05 28.14 -15.01
C ASN A 308 -45.32 26.80 -14.29
N PRO A 309 -46.42 26.08 -14.63
CA PRO A 309 -46.83 24.86 -13.91
C PRO A 309 -45.82 23.71 -14.02
N ALA A 310 -45.07 23.64 -15.13
CA ALA A 310 -44.07 22.60 -15.37
C ALA A 310 -42.86 22.73 -14.42
N LEU A 311 -42.43 23.97 -14.15
CA LEU A 311 -41.35 24.26 -13.22
C LEU A 311 -41.75 24.03 -11.76
N ARG A 312 -43.01 24.30 -11.40
CA ARG A 312 -43.52 24.05 -10.05
C ARG A 312 -43.58 22.55 -9.72
N ASN A 313 -43.93 21.72 -10.70
CA ASN A 313 -43.91 20.27 -10.56
C ASN A 313 -42.48 19.71 -10.46
N MET A 314 -41.54 20.27 -11.22
CA MET A 314 -40.11 19.93 -11.15
C MET A 314 -39.48 20.37 -9.81
N ALA A 315 -39.83 21.55 -9.29
CA ALA A 315 -39.35 22.01 -7.98
C ALA A 315 -39.93 21.18 -6.83
N SER A 316 -41.20 20.77 -6.92
CA SER A 316 -41.83 19.93 -5.89
C SER A 316 -41.25 18.51 -5.84
N SER A 317 -40.91 17.93 -7.00
CA SER A 317 -40.26 16.62 -7.05
C SER A 317 -38.77 16.67 -6.66
N MET A 318 -38.13 17.82 -6.80
CA MET A 318 -36.71 18.01 -6.47
C MET A 318 -36.48 18.47 -5.01
N PHE A 319 -37.43 19.18 -4.40
CA PHE A 319 -37.29 19.75 -3.04
C PHE A 319 -38.30 19.24 -2.01
N GLY A 320 -39.33 18.49 -2.41
CA GLY A 320 -40.39 17.95 -1.54
C GLY A 320 -40.04 16.64 -0.83
N GLY A 321 -38.77 16.46 -0.42
CA GLY A 321 -38.25 15.23 0.18
C GLY A 321 -37.60 15.42 1.56
N ALA A 322 -38.06 16.40 2.36
CA ALA A 322 -37.67 16.51 3.76
C ALA A 322 -38.86 17.07 4.56
N GLY A 323 -39.52 16.18 5.31
CA GLY A 323 -40.63 16.53 6.18
C GLY A 323 -40.22 17.56 7.24
N ALA A 324 -40.92 18.68 7.28
CA ALA A 324 -40.85 19.63 8.36
C ALA A 324 -41.62 19.10 9.59
N PRO A 325 -41.12 19.29 10.83
CA PRO A 325 -41.85 18.94 12.03
C PRO A 325 -42.91 20.02 12.30
N GLY A 326 -44.18 19.63 12.27
CA GLY A 326 -45.28 20.44 12.75
C GLY A 326 -45.30 20.46 14.27
N ALA A 327 -45.27 21.66 14.85
CA ALA A 327 -45.77 21.92 16.19
C ALA A 327 -47.29 22.09 16.08
N ASP A 328 -48.06 21.35 16.87
CA ASP A 328 -49.25 21.87 17.55
C ASP A 328 -49.75 20.88 18.60
N ALA A 329 -50.32 21.48 19.66
CA ALA A 329 -50.72 20.94 20.94
C ALA A 329 -51.81 19.85 20.88
N ASP A 330 -51.79 18.91 21.83
CA ASP A 330 -52.80 18.77 22.88
C ASP A 330 -52.46 17.55 23.78
N ALA A 331 -52.52 17.73 25.10
CA ALA A 331 -52.55 16.64 26.08
C ALA A 331 -54.02 16.44 26.50
N PRO A 332 -54.53 15.21 26.72
CA PRO A 332 -54.46 14.67 28.09
C PRO A 332 -54.51 13.11 28.20
N GLY A 333 -54.23 12.60 29.41
CA GLY A 333 -54.62 11.25 29.88
C GLY A 333 -53.43 10.30 30.07
N ALA A 334 -52.81 10.20 31.26
CA ALA A 334 -53.25 9.48 32.46
C ALA A 334 -53.29 7.93 32.32
N GLU A 335 -52.22 7.31 32.84
CA GLU A 335 -52.12 5.99 33.52
C GLU A 335 -52.31 4.66 32.74
N PRO A 336 -51.85 3.49 33.25
CA PRO A 336 -51.03 3.22 34.45
C PRO A 336 -49.76 2.35 34.19
N LYS A 337 -48.90 2.31 35.22
CA LYS A 337 -47.80 1.35 35.39
C LYS A 337 -48.37 -0.03 35.75
N GLY A 338 -47.90 -1.06 35.05
CA GLY A 338 -48.09 -2.46 35.44
C GLY A 338 -46.92 -2.95 36.29
N GLU A 339 -47.16 -3.02 37.59
CA GLU A 339 -46.53 -3.99 38.50
C GLU A 339 -46.89 -5.41 38.06
N ILE A 340 -45.94 -6.33 38.14
CA ILE A 340 -46.26 -7.73 38.44
C ILE A 340 -45.17 -8.30 39.34
N ASP A 341 -45.66 -8.63 40.54
CA ASP A 341 -45.00 -9.22 41.68
C ASP A 341 -44.78 -10.73 41.53
N GLU A 342 -43.99 -11.24 42.49
CA GLU A 342 -43.62 -12.62 42.80
C GLU A 342 -44.63 -13.75 42.49
N LYS A 343 -44.09 -14.90 42.05
CA LYS A 343 -44.13 -16.18 42.79
C LYS A 343 -43.19 -17.23 42.21
#